data_AF-A0A6P2B0J9-F1
#
_entry.id   AF-A0A6P2B0J9-F1
#
_cell.length_a   1.000
_cell.length_b   1.000
_cell.length_c   1.000
_cell.angle_alpha   90.00
_cell.angle_beta   90.00
_cell.angle_gamma   90.00
#
_symmetry.space_group_name_H-M   'P 1'
#
loop_
_entity.id
_entity.type
_entity.pdbx_description
1 polymer ?
#
loop_
_entity_poly.entity_id
_entity_poly.type
_entity_poly.pdbx_seq_one_letter_code
_entity_poly.pdbx_strand_id
1 'polypeptide(L)' 'MTTSSNQMVKPYLGDPQMGHLSTPISDSGFTRVFIGNLPAYRPGLSPLLRGLEIGMAHGYFIGGPWVIL' A
#
# COMPACT_ATOMS: atom_id res chain seq x y z
N MET A 1 16.30 -20.02 21.36
CA MET A 1 15.86 -19.35 20.12
C MET A 1 16.51 -17.99 20.09
N THR A 2 17.56 -17.84 19.27
CA THR A 2 18.39 -16.63 19.23
C THR A 2 17.59 -15.48 18.64
N THR A 3 17.29 -14.50 19.47
CA THR A 3 16.76 -13.19 19.07
C THR A 3 17.84 -12.42 18.34
N SER A 4 17.90 -12.55 17.01
CA SER A 4 18.61 -11.59 16.16
C SER A 4 17.82 -10.29 16.17
N SER A 5 18.21 -9.37 17.04
CA SER A 5 17.60 -8.06 17.27
C SER A 5 17.73 -7.08 16.09
N ASN A 6 18.21 -7.52 14.91
CA ASN A 6 18.46 -6.65 13.76
C ASN A 6 18.18 -7.31 12.39
N GLN A 7 17.14 -8.14 12.30
CA GLN A 7 16.75 -8.80 11.05
C GLN A 7 15.69 -7.97 10.30
N MET A 8 16.06 -7.44 9.13
CA MET A 8 15.21 -6.57 8.30
C MET A 8 14.14 -7.32 7.49
N VAL A 9 14.35 -8.61 7.24
CA VAL A 9 13.41 -9.48 6.51
C VAL A 9 12.96 -10.59 7.44
N LYS A 10 11.67 -10.65 7.76
CA LYS A 10 11.11 -11.63 8.69
C LYS A 10 9.86 -12.29 8.11
N PRO A 11 9.45 -13.46 8.62
CA PRO A 11 8.16 -14.04 8.26
C PRO A 11 7.03 -13.03 8.48
N TYR A 12 6.13 -12.89 7.51
CA TYR A 12 4.97 -12.00 7.64
C TYR A 12 4.10 -12.46 8.81
N LEU A 13 3.68 -11.53 9.67
CA LEU A 13 2.93 -11.81 10.91
C LEU A 13 3.62 -12.79 11.89
N GLY A 14 4.91 -13.11 11.68
CA GLY A 14 5.63 -14.09 12.50
C GLY A 14 5.35 -15.55 12.13
N ASP A 15 4.54 -15.82 11.10
CA ASP A 15 4.25 -17.18 10.64
C ASP A 15 5.01 -17.49 9.33
N PRO A 16 5.96 -18.45 9.34
CA PRO A 16 6.71 -18.84 8.14
C PRO A 16 5.89 -19.63 7.11
N GLN A 17 4.70 -20.12 7.45
CA GLN A 17 3.84 -20.89 6.54
C GLN A 17 2.92 -20.01 5.67
N MET A 18 2.77 -18.73 6.01
CA MET A 18 1.90 -17.77 5.31
C MET A 18 2.35 -17.41 3.89
N GLY A 19 3.55 -17.84 3.45
CA GLY A 19 4.05 -17.59 2.10
C GLY A 19 4.35 -16.11 1.79
N HIS A 20 4.45 -15.24 2.81
CA HIS A 20 4.73 -13.82 2.67
C HIS A 20 5.86 -13.38 3.61
N LEU A 21 6.64 -12.38 3.19
CA LEU A 21 7.76 -11.82 3.94
C LEU A 21 7.47 -10.37 4.33
N SER A 22 7.65 -10.07 5.61
CA SER A 22 7.71 -8.71 6.13
C SER A 22 9.10 -8.15 5.82
N THR A 23 9.14 -7.20 4.89
CA THR A 23 10.35 -6.49 4.44
C THR A 23 10.19 -5.00 4.71
N PRO A 24 11.27 -4.20 4.68
CA PRO A 24 11.16 -2.74 4.85
C PRO A 24 10.35 -2.07 3.73
N ILE A 25 10.20 -2.71 2.57
CA ILE A 25 9.38 -2.21 1.46
C ILE A 25 7.91 -2.56 1.70
N SER A 26 7.60 -3.80 2.08
CA SER A 26 6.22 -4.30 2.22
C SER A 26 5.57 -3.99 3.56
N ASP A 27 6.33 -3.97 4.66
CA ASP A 27 5.83 -3.90 6.04
C ASP A 27 6.66 -2.92 6.89
N SER A 28 7.07 -1.79 6.30
CA SER A 28 7.52 -0.64 7.10
C SER A 28 6.34 0.17 7.61
N GLY A 29 6.57 0.89 8.72
CA GLY A 29 5.58 1.81 9.27
C GLY A 29 5.13 2.87 8.26
N PHE A 30 6.05 3.35 7.41
CA PHE A 30 5.73 4.29 6.34
C PHE A 30 4.83 3.65 5.28
N THR A 31 5.23 2.51 4.68
CA THR A 31 4.42 1.86 3.64
C THR A 31 3.04 1.52 4.16
N ARG A 32 2.94 1.01 5.39
CA ARG A 32 1.66 0.62 5.99
C ARG A 32 0.73 1.81 6.22
N VAL A 33 1.26 2.94 6.67
CA VAL A 33 0.47 4.19 6.84
C VAL A 33 0.09 4.78 5.48
N PHE A 34 1.01 4.79 4.51
CA PHE A 34 0.75 5.32 3.18
C PHE A 34 -0.33 4.52 2.46
N ILE A 35 -0.15 3.19 2.35
CA ILE A 35 -1.11 2.31 1.67
C ILE A 35 -2.45 2.27 2.40
N GLY A 36 -2.45 2.24 3.74
CA GLY A 36 -3.68 2.24 4.53
C GLY A 36 -4.54 3.49 4.39
N ASN A 37 -3.95 4.63 3.99
CA ASN A 37 -4.65 5.89 3.78
C ASN A 37 -5.06 6.15 2.31
N LEU A 38 -4.66 5.29 1.37
CA LEU A 38 -5.09 5.36 -0.03
C LEU A 38 -6.62 5.24 -0.13
N PRO A 39 -7.27 5.88 -1.11
CA PRO A 39 -8.73 5.88 -1.22
C PRO A 39 -9.34 4.47 -1.34
N ALA A 40 -8.60 3.52 -1.93
CA ALA A 40 -9.00 2.12 -2.03
C ALA A 40 -9.08 1.40 -0.66
N TYR A 41 -8.20 1.74 0.28
CA TYR A 41 -8.04 1.04 1.55
C TYR A 41 -8.50 1.87 2.77
N ARG A 42 -8.76 3.18 2.58
CA ARG A 42 -9.11 4.09 3.68
C ARG A 42 -10.41 3.66 4.36
N PRO A 43 -10.41 3.45 5.70
CA PRO A 43 -11.63 3.09 6.43
C PRO A 43 -12.62 4.27 6.46
N GLY A 44 -13.92 3.96 6.46
CA GLY A 44 -14.98 4.96 6.61
C GLY A 44 -15.39 5.73 5.34
N LEU A 45 -14.78 5.48 4.18
CA LEU A 45 -15.22 6.06 2.91
C LEU A 45 -16.36 5.24 2.28
N SER A 46 -17.39 5.92 1.79
CA SER A 46 -18.43 5.30 0.97
C SER A 46 -17.84 4.82 -0.38
N PRO A 47 -18.37 3.75 -0.99
CA PRO A 47 -17.88 3.25 -2.27
C PRO A 47 -17.87 4.31 -3.38
N LEU A 48 -18.86 5.21 -3.38
CA LEU A 48 -18.96 6.32 -4.33
C LEU A 48 -17.78 7.30 -4.18
N LEU A 49 -17.45 7.69 -2.94
CA LEU A 49 -16.38 8.65 -2.68
C LEU A 49 -15.00 8.06 -3.01
N ARG A 50 -14.82 6.75 -2.78
CA ARG A 50 -13.61 6.02 -3.21
C ARG A 50 -13.46 6.06 -4.73
N GLY A 51 -14.54 5.75 -5.45
CA GLY A 51 -14.54 5.79 -6.92
C GLY A 51 -14.27 7.18 -7.47
N LEU A 52 -14.82 8.22 -6.84
CA LEU A 52 -14.60 9.61 -7.23
C LEU A 52 -13.14 10.03 -7.07
N GLU A 53 -12.52 9.78 -5.91
CA GLU A 53 -11.13 10.16 -5.65
C GLU A 53 -10.16 9.43 -6.59
N ILE A 54 -10.40 8.13 -6.82
CA ILE A 54 -9.59 7.33 -7.76
C ILE A 54 -9.80 7.82 -9.20
N GLY A 55 -11.04 8.07 -9.60
CA GLY A 55 -11.41 8.52 -10.94
C GLY A 55 -10.86 9.90 -11.27
N MET A 56 -10.89 10.85 -10.33
CA MET A 56 -10.29 12.17 -10.51
C MET A 56 -8.77 12.09 -10.69
N ALA A 57 -8.09 11.28 -9.87
CA ALA A 57 -6.63 11.12 -9.95
C ALA A 57 -6.21 10.50 -11.30
N HIS A 58 -6.85 9.41 -11.71
CA HIS A 58 -6.53 8.73 -12.98
C HIS A 58 -7.00 9.53 -14.20
N GLY A 59 -8.15 10.20 -14.11
CA GLY A 59 -8.67 11.04 -15.19
C GLY A 59 -7.73 12.21 -15.51
N TYR A 60 -7.16 12.85 -14.49
CA TYR A 60 -6.14 13.88 -14.69
C TYR A 60 -4.85 13.32 -15.32
N PHE A 61 -4.36 12.18 -14.81
CA PHE A 61 -3.14 11.55 -15.31
C PHE A 61 -3.25 11.13 -16.79
N ILE A 62 -4.36 10.49 -17.15
CA ILE A 62 -4.56 9.96 -18.52
C ILE A 62 -4.68 11.08 -19.54
N GLY A 63 -5.20 12.26 -19.18
CA GLY A 63 -5.32 13.39 -20.11
C GLY A 63 -3.98 13.90 -20.64
N GLY A 64 -2.89 13.78 -19.88
CA GLY A 64 -1.58 14.34 -20.23
C GLY A 64 -1.02 13.88 -21.59
N PRO A 65 -0.87 12.56 -21.81
CA PRO A 65 -0.38 12.02 -23.09
C PRO A 65 -1.16 12.52 -24.31
N TRP A 66 -2.48 12.67 -24.22
CA TRP A 66 -3.33 13.12 -25.33
C TRP A 66 -3.25 14.63 -25.61
N VAL A 67 -2.70 15.41 -24.68
CA VAL A 67 -2.51 16.86 -24.85
C VAL A 67 -1.10 17.19 -25.37
N ILE A 68 -0.11 16.35 -25.06
CA ILE A 68 1.30 16.63 -25.34
C ILE A 68 1.81 15.92 -26.60
N LEU A 69 1.31 14.71 -26.90
CA LEU A 69 1.72 13.91 -28.06
C LEU A 69 0.77 14.11 -29.24
#